data_AF-A0A077LDA6-F1
#
_entry.id   AF-A0A077LDA6-F1
#
_cell.length_a   1.000
_cell.length_b   1.000
_cell.length_c   1.000
_cell.angle_alpha   90.00
_cell.angle_beta   90.00
_cell.angle_gamma   90.00
#
_symmetry.space_group_name_H-M   'P 1'
#
loop_
_entity.id
_entity.type
_entity.pdbx_description
1 polymer ?
#
loop_
_entity_poly.entity_id
_entity_poly.type
_entity_poly.pdbx_seq_one_letter_code
_entity_poly.pdbx_strand_id
1 'polypeptide(L)'
;MDHLVITVVAPDQPGQVERIAHCIAEHGGNWLESRMSRLAGQFAGILRVGVPPEQHDELITALHQLAAYDIRVLLAESIVEPAGSCKPIQMSLVGNDRPGIVRDITRLLAGQGVNVEKLVTDVHTAPMSGEWLFRADAVLGVPLSLSLDELQAKLETLADDLMVELVLREEE
;
A
#
# COMPACT_ATOMS: atom_id res chain seq x y z
N MET A 1 -15.06 16.87 -14.23
CA MET A 1 -15.22 16.10 -12.98
C MET A 1 -13.82 15.90 -12.49
N ASP A 2 -13.53 16.49 -11.34
CA ASP A 2 -12.16 16.58 -10.86
C ASP A 2 -11.89 15.40 -9.93
N HIS A 3 -10.65 14.95 -9.94
CA HIS A 3 -10.21 13.84 -9.11
C HIS A 3 -9.43 14.39 -7.93
N LEU A 4 -9.84 14.00 -6.73
CA LEU A 4 -9.16 14.32 -5.50
C LEU A 4 -8.57 13.05 -4.91
N VAL A 5 -7.27 13.07 -4.61
CA VAL A 5 -6.60 11.98 -3.90
C VAL A 5 -6.43 12.42 -2.46
N ILE A 6 -6.99 11.65 -1.53
CA ILE A 6 -6.92 11.94 -0.10
C ILE A 6 -6.23 10.80 0.64
N THR A 7 -5.34 11.14 1.56
CA THR A 7 -4.77 10.21 2.54
C THR A 7 -5.44 10.46 3.87
N VAL A 8 -5.94 9.40 4.51
CA VAL A 8 -6.64 9.45 5.78
C VAL A 8 -5.84 8.68 6.83
N VAL A 9 -5.74 9.22 8.04
CA VAL A 9 -5.21 8.53 9.23
C VAL A 9 -6.12 8.82 10.43
N ALA A 10 -6.57 7.78 11.11
CA ALA A 10 -7.47 7.87 12.26
C ALA A 10 -7.21 6.73 13.26
N PRO A 11 -7.61 6.85 14.54
CA PRO A 11 -7.69 5.69 15.43
C PRO A 11 -8.71 4.67 14.88
N ASP A 12 -8.39 3.38 14.97
CA ASP A 12 -9.26 2.31 14.47
C ASP A 12 -10.51 2.20 15.35
N GLN A 13 -11.65 2.62 14.80
CA GLN A 13 -12.95 2.62 15.45
C GLN A 13 -14.06 2.29 14.44
N PRO A 14 -15.15 1.64 14.88
CA PRO A 14 -16.33 1.47 14.04
C PRO A 14 -16.87 2.81 13.52
N GLY A 15 -17.22 2.87 12.23
CA GLY A 15 -17.84 4.05 11.63
C GLY A 15 -16.90 5.09 11.03
N GLN A 16 -15.57 4.91 11.08
CA GLN A 16 -14.64 5.88 10.48
C GLN A 16 -14.84 6.02 8.95
N VAL A 17 -14.94 4.88 8.25
CA VAL A 17 -15.18 4.86 6.80
C VAL A 17 -16.54 5.47 6.46
N GLU A 18 -17.57 5.17 7.25
CA GLU A 18 -18.93 5.69 7.04
C GLU A 18 -18.97 7.21 7.18
N ARG A 19 -18.32 7.78 8.20
CA ARG A 19 -18.21 9.22 8.38
C ARG A 19 -17.53 9.94 7.21
N ILE A 20 -16.46 9.36 6.68
CA ILE A 20 -15.74 9.90 5.51
C ILE A 20 -16.63 9.82 4.27
N ALA A 21 -17.24 8.66 4.04
CA ALA A 21 -18.13 8.44 2.90
C ALA A 21 -19.35 9.38 2.95
N HIS A 22 -19.90 9.63 4.15
CA HIS A 22 -20.99 10.58 4.36
C HIS A 22 -20.58 11.99 3.98
N CYS A 23 -19.45 12.47 4.51
CA CYS A 23 -18.91 13.79 4.17
C CYS A 23 -18.70 13.97 2.66
N ILE A 24 -18.17 12.94 1.98
CA ILE A 24 -17.99 12.94 0.52
C ILE A 24 -19.33 13.02 -0.21
N ALA A 25 -20.30 12.20 0.20
CA ALA A 25 -21.61 12.13 -0.44
C ALA A 25 -22.43 13.42 -0.27
N GLU A 26 -22.32 14.10 0.88
CA GLU A 26 -22.99 15.39 1.13
C GLU A 26 -22.55 16.49 0.16
N HIS A 27 -21.30 16.41 -0.35
CA HIS A 27 -20.74 17.36 -1.31
C HIS A 27 -20.77 16.83 -2.75
N GLY A 28 -21.68 15.89 -3.03
CA GLY A 28 -21.86 15.31 -4.37
C GLY A 28 -20.64 14.55 -4.90
N GLY A 29 -19.69 14.20 -4.02
CA GLY A 29 -18.51 13.43 -4.36
C GLY A 29 -18.84 11.95 -4.49
N ASN A 30 -18.06 11.25 -5.32
CA ASN A 30 -18.17 9.81 -5.54
C ASN A 30 -16.88 9.11 -5.11
N TRP A 31 -17.02 8.03 -4.36
CA TRP A 31 -15.90 7.17 -3.94
C TRP A 31 -15.50 6.27 -5.11
N LEU A 32 -14.32 6.51 -5.69
CA LEU A 32 -13.90 5.79 -6.90
C LEU A 32 -13.07 4.54 -6.57
N GLU A 33 -12.02 4.71 -5.77
CA GLU A 33 -11.10 3.63 -5.40
C GLU A 33 -10.42 3.95 -4.07
N SER A 34 -10.13 2.92 -3.27
CA SER A 34 -9.41 3.10 -2.01
C SER A 34 -8.51 1.93 -1.68
N ARG A 35 -7.35 2.23 -1.08
CA ARG A 35 -6.47 1.26 -0.45
C ARG A 35 -6.35 1.62 1.02
N MET A 36 -6.89 0.78 1.90
CA MET A 36 -7.00 1.06 3.33
C MET A 36 -6.47 -0.12 4.13
N SER A 37 -5.84 0.16 5.27
CA SER A 37 -5.27 -0.84 6.16
C SER A 37 -5.39 -0.42 7.62
N ARG A 38 -5.39 -1.42 8.50
CA ARG A 38 -5.28 -1.23 9.94
C ARG A 38 -3.93 -1.74 10.42
N LEU A 39 -3.26 -0.98 11.29
CA LEU A 39 -2.00 -1.39 11.91
C LEU A 39 -1.86 -0.73 13.28
N ALA A 40 -1.56 -1.54 14.30
CA ALA A 40 -1.32 -1.06 15.67
C ALA A 40 -2.41 -0.12 16.23
N GLY A 41 -3.69 -0.43 15.98
CA GLY A 41 -4.83 0.38 16.43
C GLY A 41 -5.01 1.70 15.66
N GLN A 42 -4.27 1.88 14.57
CA GLN A 42 -4.48 2.96 13.61
C GLN A 42 -5.16 2.41 12.36
N PHE A 43 -6.01 3.24 11.78
CA PHE A 43 -6.61 3.07 10.47
C PHE A 43 -5.98 4.11 9.53
N ALA A 44 -5.46 3.67 8.40
CA ALA A 44 -4.87 4.56 7.41
C ALA A 44 -5.18 4.09 5.99
N GLY A 45 -5.31 5.03 5.05
CA GLY A 45 -5.50 4.67 3.67
C GLY A 45 -5.51 5.85 2.71
N ILE A 46 -5.46 5.52 1.42
CA ILE A 46 -5.54 6.46 0.31
C ILE A 46 -6.85 6.21 -0.42
N LEU A 47 -7.55 7.28 -0.79
CA LEU A 47 -8.84 7.27 -1.45
C LEU A 47 -8.83 8.25 -2.62
N ARG A 48 -9.31 7.81 -3.78
CA ARG A 48 -9.64 8.66 -4.92
C ARG A 48 -11.13 8.98 -4.93
N VAL A 49 -11.45 10.27 -4.93
CA VAL A 49 -12.81 10.81 -4.98
C VAL A 49 -13.01 11.55 -6.30
N GLY A 50 -14.13 11.34 -6.96
CA GLY A 50 -14.57 12.19 -8.07
C GLY A 50 -15.53 13.25 -7.54
N VAL A 51 -15.26 14.52 -7.76
CA VAL A 51 -16.09 15.62 -7.25
C VAL A 51 -16.49 16.60 -8.38
N PRO A 52 -17.71 17.17 -8.35
CA PRO A 52 -18.06 18.30 -9.20
C PRO A 52 -17.13 19.50 -8.92
N PRO A 53 -16.62 20.19 -9.96
CA PRO A 53 -15.69 21.32 -9.76
C PRO A 53 -16.24 22.41 -8.83
N GLU A 54 -17.56 22.59 -8.80
CA GLU A 54 -18.24 23.59 -8.00
C GLU A 54 -18.23 23.28 -6.50
N GLN A 55 -18.11 22.00 -6.12
CA GLN A 55 -18.12 21.52 -4.73
C GLN A 55 -16.73 21.15 -4.22
N HIS A 56 -15.70 21.33 -5.04
CA HIS A 56 -14.33 20.91 -4.76
C HIS A 56 -13.77 21.54 -3.47
N ASP A 57 -13.82 22.86 -3.36
CA ASP A 57 -13.23 23.60 -2.23
C ASP A 57 -14.05 23.42 -0.94
N GLU A 58 -15.36 23.25 -1.07
CA GLU A 58 -16.26 22.99 0.05
C GLU A 58 -16.02 21.59 0.64
N LEU A 59 -15.88 20.58 -0.22
CA LEU A 59 -15.51 19.23 0.19
C LEU A 59 -14.16 19.20 0.90
N ILE A 60 -13.15 19.90 0.38
CA ILE A 60 -11.83 20.01 1.03
C ILE A 60 -11.97 20.59 2.45
N THR A 61 -12.78 21.62 2.61
CA THR A 61 -13.02 22.26 3.90
C THR A 61 -13.71 21.29 4.86
N ALA A 62 -14.74 20.57 4.40
CA ALA A 62 -15.47 19.59 5.20
C ALA A 62 -14.61 18.40 5.61
N LEU A 63 -13.75 17.90 4.72
CA LEU A 63 -12.81 16.82 5.02
C LEU A 63 -11.81 17.21 6.11
N HIS A 64 -11.33 18.46 6.13
CA HIS A 64 -10.46 18.94 7.21
C HIS A 64 -11.19 19.06 8.55
N GLN A 65 -12.51 19.33 8.54
CA GLN A 65 -13.32 19.38 9.78
C GLN A 65 -13.48 18.01 10.45
N LEU A 66 -13.22 16.91 9.72
CA LEU A 66 -13.20 15.56 10.29
C LEU A 66 -12.10 15.38 11.35
N ALA A 67 -11.14 16.31 11.45
CA ALA A 67 -10.17 16.38 12.55
C ALA A 67 -10.84 16.43 13.94
N ALA A 68 -12.08 16.94 14.03
CA ALA A 68 -12.88 16.92 15.27
C ALA A 68 -13.22 15.50 15.76
N TYR A 69 -13.08 14.49 14.89
CA TYR A 69 -13.31 13.06 15.17
C TYR A 69 -12.00 12.25 15.14
N ASP A 70 -10.85 12.92 15.35
CA ASP A 70 -9.52 12.33 15.27
C ASP A 70 -9.15 11.77 13.88
N ILE A 71 -9.87 12.17 12.83
CA ILE A 71 -9.58 11.81 11.44
C ILE A 71 -8.71 12.90 10.82
N ARG A 72 -7.46 12.56 10.51
CA ARG A 72 -6.55 13.45 9.79
C ARG A 72 -6.64 13.16 8.30
N VAL A 73 -6.82 14.21 7.51
CA VAL A 73 -6.87 14.14 6.05
C VAL A 73 -5.72 14.94 5.47
N LEU A 74 -5.03 14.36 4.49
CA LEU A 74 -4.02 15.02 3.67
C LEU A 74 -4.45 14.94 2.20
N LEU A 75 -4.32 16.03 1.49
CA LEU A 75 -4.70 16.14 0.08
C LEU A 75 -3.46 15.99 -0.79
N ALA A 76 -3.56 15.20 -1.85
CA ALA A 76 -2.55 15.11 -2.89
C ALA A 76 -3.16 15.59 -4.21
N GLU A 77 -2.37 16.29 -5.01
CA GLU A 77 -2.74 16.62 -6.39
C GLU A 77 -2.95 15.31 -7.17
N SER A 78 -4.05 15.22 -7.91
CA SER A 78 -4.29 14.05 -8.76
C SER A 78 -3.31 14.08 -9.92
N ILE A 79 -2.30 13.23 -9.84
CA ILE A 79 -1.41 12.93 -10.95
C ILE A 79 -2.03 11.74 -11.68
N VAL A 80 -2.21 11.86 -12.98
CA VAL A 80 -2.60 10.73 -13.83
C VAL A 80 -1.49 9.68 -13.74
N GLU A 81 -1.80 8.51 -13.18
CA GLU A 81 -0.84 7.41 -13.13
C GLU A 81 -0.45 7.04 -14.57
N PRO A 82 0.86 7.04 -14.91
CA PRO A 82 1.30 6.56 -16.20
C PRO A 82 0.98 5.07 -16.28
N ALA A 83 0.04 4.70 -17.15
CA ALA A 83 -0.24 3.31 -17.47
C ALA A 83 1.02 2.69 -18.10
N GLY A 84 1.78 1.93 -17.32
CA GLY A 84 3.13 1.52 -17.69
C GLY A 84 3.41 0.04 -17.45
N SER A 85 3.31 -0.74 -18.52
CA SER A 85 4.14 -1.91 -18.89
C SER A 85 4.80 -2.74 -17.78
N CYS A 86 4.07 -3.06 -16.71
CA CYS A 86 4.51 -3.93 -15.64
C CYS A 86 3.51 -5.07 -15.47
N LYS A 87 4.00 -6.24 -15.07
CA LYS A 87 3.18 -7.38 -14.67
C LYS A 87 3.05 -7.39 -13.15
N PRO A 88 1.83 -7.53 -12.59
CA PRO A 88 1.65 -7.63 -11.15
C PRO A 88 2.12 -9.00 -10.66
N ILE A 89 3.10 -9.01 -9.75
CA ILE A 89 3.66 -10.23 -9.17
C ILE A 89 3.41 -10.23 -7.68
N GLN A 90 2.82 -11.31 -7.17
CA GLN A 90 2.77 -11.57 -5.75
C GLN A 90 4.10 -12.17 -5.30
N MET A 91 4.70 -11.57 -4.28
CA MET A 91 5.91 -12.06 -3.63
C MET A 91 5.59 -12.48 -2.21
N SER A 92 6.05 -13.67 -1.82
CA SER A 92 6.13 -14.12 -0.44
C SER A 92 7.59 -14.36 -0.10
N LEU A 93 8.02 -13.85 1.05
CA LEU A 93 9.40 -13.96 1.50
C LEU A 93 9.42 -14.31 2.98
N VAL A 94 10.24 -15.30 3.32
CA VAL A 94 10.47 -15.75 4.70
C VAL A 94 11.97 -15.94 4.91
N GLY A 95 12.49 -15.44 6.02
CA GLY A 95 13.88 -15.67 6.41
C GLY A 95 14.15 -15.20 7.82
N ASN A 96 15.39 -15.33 8.27
CA ASN A 96 15.79 -14.88 9.60
C ASN A 96 15.70 -13.36 9.72
N ASP A 97 15.10 -12.88 10.81
CA ASP A 97 14.99 -11.43 11.04
C ASP A 97 16.36 -10.81 11.32
N ARG A 98 16.60 -9.66 10.69
CA ARG A 98 17.80 -8.87 10.93
C ARG A 98 17.58 -7.39 10.65
N PRO A 99 18.25 -6.49 11.39
CA PRO A 99 18.24 -5.07 11.08
C PRO A 99 18.63 -4.80 9.63
N GLY A 100 17.78 -4.06 8.92
CA GLY A 100 18.00 -3.67 7.53
C GLY A 100 17.51 -4.66 6.47
N ILE A 101 16.88 -5.79 6.84
CA ILE A 101 16.35 -6.76 5.86
C ILE A 101 15.39 -6.10 4.84
N VAL A 102 14.44 -5.29 5.32
CA VAL A 102 13.50 -4.54 4.45
C VAL A 102 14.23 -3.61 3.50
N ARG A 103 15.26 -2.89 3.99
CA ARG A 103 16.08 -2.00 3.17
C ARG A 103 16.80 -2.77 2.06
N ASP A 104 17.42 -3.88 2.40
CA ASP A 104 18.22 -4.66 1.45
C ASP A 104 17.33 -5.26 0.35
N ILE A 105 16.16 -5.80 0.71
CA ILE A 105 15.14 -6.30 -0.22
C ILE A 105 14.65 -5.17 -1.14
N THR A 106 14.13 -4.09 -0.56
CA THR A 106 13.56 -2.98 -1.34
C THR A 106 14.59 -2.26 -2.21
N ARG A 107 15.85 -2.19 -1.77
CA ARG A 107 16.95 -1.66 -2.59
C ARG A 107 17.23 -2.52 -3.81
N LEU A 108 17.20 -3.85 -3.67
CA LEU A 108 17.37 -4.77 -4.79
C LEU A 108 16.23 -4.60 -5.79
N LEU A 109 14.98 -4.58 -5.30
CA LEU A 109 13.79 -4.36 -6.14
C LEU A 109 13.90 -3.04 -6.91
N ALA A 110 14.18 -1.94 -6.21
CA ALA A 110 14.35 -0.63 -6.83
C ALA A 110 15.49 -0.60 -7.87
N GLY A 111 16.60 -1.30 -7.60
CA GLY A 111 17.73 -1.44 -8.54
C GLY A 111 17.39 -2.22 -9.82
N GLN A 112 16.29 -3.00 -9.81
CA GLN A 112 15.76 -3.69 -10.99
C GLN A 112 14.59 -2.94 -11.66
N GLY A 113 14.26 -1.73 -11.18
CA GLY A 113 13.11 -0.97 -11.65
C GLY A 113 11.76 -1.59 -11.24
N VAL A 114 11.75 -2.46 -10.23
CA VAL A 114 10.53 -3.09 -9.71
C VAL A 114 9.86 -2.14 -8.71
N ASN A 115 8.59 -1.83 -8.95
CA ASN A 115 7.79 -1.04 -8.03
C ASN A 115 7.16 -1.92 -6.94
N VAL A 116 6.98 -1.39 -5.73
CA VAL A 116 6.29 -2.09 -4.63
C VAL A 116 4.92 -1.45 -4.45
N GLU A 117 3.87 -2.14 -4.89
CA GLU A 117 2.48 -1.64 -4.85
C GLU A 117 1.80 -1.92 -3.51
N LYS A 118 2.15 -3.03 -2.88
CA LYS A 118 1.70 -3.42 -1.54
C LYS A 118 2.83 -4.14 -0.83
N LEU A 119 3.02 -3.85 0.45
CA LEU A 119 3.96 -4.57 1.30
C LEU A 119 3.34 -4.74 2.69
N VAL A 120 3.28 -5.99 3.14
CA VAL A 120 2.85 -6.39 4.48
C VAL A 120 3.99 -7.19 5.08
N THR A 121 4.45 -6.80 6.27
CA THR A 121 5.56 -7.45 6.95
C THR A 121 5.15 -7.84 8.36
N ASP A 122 5.69 -8.96 8.83
CA ASP A 122 5.49 -9.45 10.18
C ASP A 122 6.78 -10.08 10.72
N VAL A 123 6.96 -10.03 12.04
CA VAL A 123 8.07 -10.70 12.73
C VAL A 123 7.49 -11.56 13.84
N HIS A 124 7.80 -12.86 13.79
CA HIS A 124 7.33 -13.83 14.78
C HIS A 124 8.43 -14.85 15.09
N THR A 125 8.29 -15.54 16.22
CA THR A 125 9.22 -16.60 16.62
C THR A 125 8.94 -17.89 15.88
N ALA A 126 9.97 -18.54 15.36
CA ALA A 126 9.88 -19.87 14.78
C ALA A 126 9.35 -20.88 15.83
N PRO A 127 8.33 -21.71 15.50
CA PRO A 127 7.70 -22.61 16.47
C PRO A 127 8.64 -23.61 17.16
N MET A 128 9.76 -23.96 16.51
CA MET A 128 10.67 -25.01 16.97
C MET A 128 12.06 -24.49 17.39
N SER A 129 12.61 -23.47 16.73
CA SER A 129 13.96 -22.94 17.05
C SER A 129 13.94 -21.78 18.05
N GLY A 130 12.80 -21.07 18.18
CA GLY A 130 12.70 -19.85 18.97
C GLY A 130 13.43 -18.64 18.35
N GLU A 131 13.95 -18.79 17.14
CA GLU A 131 14.59 -17.68 16.40
C GLU A 131 13.52 -16.74 15.83
N TRP A 132 13.90 -15.48 15.60
CA TRP A 132 13.03 -14.49 14.98
C TRP A 132 13.00 -14.70 13.47
N LEU A 133 11.80 -14.90 12.93
CA LEU A 133 11.54 -14.97 11.51
C LEU A 133 10.89 -13.68 11.05
N PHE A 134 11.41 -13.16 9.94
CA PHE A 134 10.81 -12.08 9.18
C PHE A 134 10.00 -12.69 8.03
N ARG A 135 8.75 -12.22 7.90
CA ARG A 135 7.88 -12.54 6.77
C ARG A 135 7.50 -11.25 6.05
N ALA A 136 7.52 -11.29 4.72
CA ALA A 136 6.99 -10.23 3.87
C ALA A 136 6.09 -10.80 2.76
N ASP A 137 4.88 -10.28 2.66
CA ASP A 137 3.97 -10.49 1.54
C ASP A 137 3.83 -9.18 0.76
N ALA A 138 4.13 -9.19 -0.53
CA ALA A 138 4.14 -7.99 -1.36
C ALA A 138 3.42 -8.19 -2.71
N VAL A 139 2.91 -7.09 -3.26
CA VAL A 139 2.49 -6.99 -4.66
C VAL A 139 3.47 -6.07 -5.36
N LEU A 140 4.09 -6.57 -6.42
CA LEU A 140 5.16 -5.92 -7.15
C LEU A 140 4.72 -5.58 -8.56
N GLY A 141 5.03 -4.37 -9.02
CA GLY A 141 4.97 -3.99 -10.43
C GLY A 141 6.30 -4.33 -11.08
N VAL A 142 6.40 -5.50 -11.72
CA VAL A 142 7.66 -5.98 -12.33
C VAL A 142 7.72 -5.57 -13.81
N PRO A 143 8.80 -4.94 -14.29
CA PRO A 143 8.95 -4.60 -15.70
C PRO A 143 8.80 -5.84 -16.60
N LEU A 144 8.12 -5.69 -17.75
CA LEU A 144 7.92 -6.79 -18.70
C LEU A 144 9.23 -7.41 -19.21
N SER A 145 10.32 -6.64 -19.23
CA SER A 145 11.65 -7.09 -19.65
C SER A 145 12.39 -7.94 -18.61
N LEU A 146 11.91 -8.00 -17.36
CA LEU A 146 12.56 -8.74 -16.27
C LEU A 146 11.94 -10.13 -16.12
N SER A 147 12.77 -11.17 -16.15
CA SER A 147 12.35 -12.54 -15.86
C SER A 147 12.16 -12.75 -14.35
N LEU A 148 11.18 -13.56 -13.97
CA LEU A 148 10.90 -13.83 -12.56
C LEU A 148 12.02 -14.67 -11.93
N ASP A 149 12.57 -15.62 -12.68
CA ASP A 149 13.68 -16.47 -12.24
C ASP A 149 14.93 -15.64 -11.91
N GLU A 150 15.26 -14.62 -12.73
CA GLU A 150 16.36 -13.70 -12.42
C GLU A 150 16.09 -12.86 -11.18
N LEU A 151 14.86 -12.39 -11.00
CA LEU A 151 14.48 -11.61 -9.82
C LEU A 151 14.56 -12.46 -8.55
N GLN A 152 14.03 -13.68 -8.60
CA GLN A 152 14.08 -14.64 -7.50
C GLN A 152 15.53 -14.97 -7.13
N ALA A 153 16.35 -15.37 -8.10
CA ALA A 153 17.76 -15.71 -7.86
C ALA A 153 18.53 -14.53 -7.24
N LYS A 154 18.26 -13.30 -7.69
CA LYS A 154 18.86 -12.09 -7.09
C LYS A 154 18.41 -11.89 -5.65
N LEU A 155 17.11 -12.05 -5.36
CA LEU A 155 16.60 -11.91 -3.99
C LEU A 155 17.21 -12.97 -3.07
N GLU A 156 17.33 -14.21 -3.52
CA GLU A 156 17.96 -15.31 -2.76
C GLU A 156 19.45 -15.06 -2.47
N THR A 157 20.14 -14.19 -3.23
CA THR A 157 21.52 -13.80 -2.88
C THR A 157 21.64 -12.90 -1.64
N LEU A 158 20.54 -12.35 -1.14
CA LEU A 158 20.55 -11.42 0.00
C LEU A 158 20.84 -12.09 1.34
N ALA A 159 20.54 -13.39 1.48
CA ALA A 159 20.92 -14.23 2.60
C ALA A 159 20.70 -15.72 2.27
N ASP A 160 21.56 -16.58 2.80
CA ASP A 160 21.49 -18.03 2.58
C ASP A 160 20.19 -18.67 3.12
N ASP A 161 19.57 -18.05 4.14
CA ASP A 161 18.33 -18.52 4.78
C ASP A 161 17.07 -17.81 4.26
N LEU A 162 17.18 -17.05 3.17
CA LEU A 162 16.04 -16.31 2.59
C LEU A 162 15.31 -17.17 1.57
N MET A 163 14.09 -17.56 1.89
CA MET A 163 13.18 -18.23 0.96
C MET A 163 12.29 -17.20 0.27
N VAL A 164 12.23 -17.26 -1.05
CA VAL A 164 11.47 -16.33 -1.88
C VAL A 164 10.55 -17.12 -2.81
N GLU A 165 9.30 -16.73 -2.86
CA GLU A 165 8.30 -17.27 -3.78
C GLU A 165 7.69 -16.11 -4.58
N LEU A 166 7.70 -16.24 -5.91
CA LEU A 166 7.12 -15.27 -6.85
C LEU A 166 6.03 -15.94 -7.67
N VAL A 167 4.82 -15.40 -7.62
CA VAL A 167 3.66 -15.90 -8.36
C VAL A 167 3.06 -14.77 -9.18
N LEU A 168 2.78 -15.02 -10.47
CA LEU A 168 2.04 -14.07 -11.29
C LEU A 168 0.64 -13.88 -10.68
N ARG A 169 0.26 -12.63 -10.41
CA ARG A 169 -1.09 -12.35 -9.95
C ARG A 169 -2.01 -12.38 -11.15
N GLU A 170 -2.95 -13.32 -11.19
CA GLU A 170 -4.06 -13.26 -12.14
C GLU A 170 -4.91 -12.03 -11.78
N GLU A 171 -5.23 -11.19 -12.78
CA GLU A 171 -6.12 -10.05 -12.59
C GLU A 171 -7.52 -10.58 -12.26
N GLU A 172 -8.00 -10.33 -11.03
CA GLU A 172 -9.42 -10.43 -10.65
C GLU A 172 -10.14 -9.10 -10.89
#